data_AF-A0A919ZXD7-F1
#
_entry.id   AF-A0A919ZXD7-F1
#
_cell.length_a   1.000
_cell.length_b   1.000
_cell.length_c   1.000
_cell.angle_alpha   90.00
_cell.angle_beta   90.00
_cell.angle_gamma   90.00
#
_symmetry.space_group_name_H-M   'P 1'
#
loop_
_entity.id
_entity.type
_entity.pdbx_description
1 polymer ?
#
loop_
_entity_poly.entity_id
_entity_poly.type
_entity_poly.pdbx_seq_one_letter_code
_entity_poly.pdbx_strand_id
1 'polypeptide(L)' 'MKLNNLDLNLLVVFNAIYTEGSLTKAGEIVGITQPAVSSALSKLREYFDDQLL' A
#
# COMPACT_ATOMS: atom_id res chain seq x y z
N MET A 1 -14.14 -12.54 -6.17
CA MET A 1 -13.12 -11.81 -5.40
C MET A 1 -13.59 -11.72 -3.96
N LYS A 2 -12.98 -12.46 -3.02
CA LYS A 2 -13.39 -12.40 -1.60
C LYS A 2 -12.63 -11.28 -0.92
N LEU A 3 -13.25 -10.10 -0.82
CA LEU A 3 -12.71 -8.93 -0.08
C LEU A 3 -12.53 -9.20 1.43
N ASN A 4 -13.09 -10.28 1.95
CA ASN A 4 -13.12 -10.60 3.38
C ASN A 4 -11.74 -10.80 4.03
N ASN A 5 -10.65 -10.88 3.24
CA ASN A 5 -9.29 -11.08 3.74
C ASN A 5 -8.34 -9.91 3.41
N LEU A 6 -8.84 -8.83 2.80
CA LEU A 6 -8.01 -7.66 2.52
C LEU A 6 -7.89 -6.79 3.78
N ASP A 7 -6.66 -6.56 4.23
CA ASP A 7 -6.40 -5.56 5.26
C ASP A 7 -6.67 -4.16 4.68
N LEU A 8 -7.71 -3.51 5.18
CA LEU A 8 -8.15 -2.20 4.70
C LEU A 8 -7.11 -1.10 4.96
N ASN A 9 -6.19 -1.28 5.90
CA ASN A 9 -5.08 -0.34 6.08
C ASN A 9 -4.16 -0.31 4.86
N LEU A 10 -4.07 -1.40 4.11
CA LEU A 10 -3.30 -1.43 2.88
C LEU A 10 -3.89 -0.45 1.85
N LEU A 11 -5.22 -0.28 1.80
CA LEU A 11 -5.85 0.69 0.90
C LEU A 11 -5.55 2.14 1.29
N VAL A 12 -5.41 2.43 2.59
CA VAL A 12 -4.98 3.74 3.08
C VAL A 12 -3.56 4.04 2.62
N VAL A 13 -2.66 3.07 2.78
CA VAL A 13 -1.26 3.19 2.32
C VAL A 13 -1.20 3.33 0.80
N PHE A 14 -1.99 2.55 0.07
CA PHE A 14 -2.09 2.63 -1.39
C PHE A 14 -2.52 4.02 -1.86
N ASN A 15 -3.58 4.57 -1.25
CA ASN A 15 -4.06 5.91 -1.59
C ASN A 15 -3.00 6.98 -1.35
N ALA A 16 -2.25 6.90 -0.25
CA ALA A 16 -1.14 7.82 0.02
C ALA A 16 -0.01 7.68 -1.02
N ILE A 17 0.37 6.46 -1.40
CA ILE A 17 1.37 6.22 -2.46
C ILE A 17 0.88 6.80 -3.79
N TYR A 18 -0.38 6.54 -4.16
CA TYR A 18 -0.97 7.01 -5.43
C TYR A 18 -1.06 8.53 -5.50
N THR A 19 -1.38 9.18 -4.37
CA THR A 19 -1.50 10.64 -4.29
C THR A 19 -0.13 11.33 -4.30
N GLU A 20 0.83 10.82 -3.54
CA GLU A 20 2.14 11.47 -3.36
C GLU A 20 3.17 11.08 -4.42
N GLY A 21 2.98 9.96 -5.11
CA GLY A 21 3.96 9.39 -6.06
C GLY A 21 5.29 9.01 -5.41
N SER A 22 5.37 8.98 -4.07
CA SER A 22 6.60 8.76 -3.31
C SER A 22 6.33 7.93 -2.07
N LEU A 23 7.06 6.82 -1.92
CA LEU A 23 6.95 5.94 -0.75
C LEU A 23 7.37 6.63 0.55
N THR A 24 8.35 7.54 0.49
CA THR A 24 8.82 8.29 1.67
C THR A 24 7.75 9.26 2.15
N LYS A 25 7.21 10.10 1.25
CA LYS A 25 6.14 11.04 1.58
C LYS A 25 4.86 10.33 2.03
N ALA A 26 4.51 9.22 1.38
CA ALA A 26 3.36 8.41 1.80
C ALA A 26 3.52 7.90 3.24
N GLY A 27 4.74 7.52 3.64
CA GLY A 27 5.05 7.13 5.02
C GLY A 27 4.89 8.29 6.00
N GLU A 28 5.38 9.48 5.64
CA GLU A 28 5.21 10.70 6.45
C GLU A 28 3.73 11.05 6.64
N ILE A 29 2.91 10.97 5.58
CA ILE A 29 1.47 11.27 5.62
C ILE A 29 0.68 10.25 6.45
N VAL A 30 0.99 8.96 6.31
CA VAL A 30 0.29 7.87 7.01
C VAL A 30 0.82 7.67 8.44
N GLY A 31 1.97 8.24 8.78
CA GLY A 31 2.60 8.11 10.10
C GLY A 31 3.32 6.77 10.31
N ILE A 32 3.83 6.18 9.22
CA ILE A 32 4.60 4.92 9.25
C ILE A 32 5.94 5.07 8.54
N THR A 33 6.88 4.16 8.81
CA THR A 33 8.19 4.21 8.17
C THR A 33 8.11 3.83 6.70
N GLN A 34 8.99 4.38 5.85
CA GLN A 34 9.04 4.03 4.43
C GLN A 34 9.20 2.51 4.17
N PRO A 35 9.99 1.74 4.96
CA PRO A 35 10.01 0.28 4.84
C PRO A 35 8.65 -0.38 5.09
N ALA A 36 7.85 0.14 6.03
CA ALA A 36 6.49 -0.35 6.28
C ALA A 36 5.56 -0.04 5.10
N VAL A 37 5.69 1.14 4.47
CA VAL A 37 4.97 1.49 3.23
C VAL A 37 5.33 0.52 2.11
N SER A 38 6.62 0.23 1.92
CA SER A 38 7.09 -0.73 0.91
C SER A 38 6.53 -2.12 1.14
N SER A 39 6.54 -2.61 2.39
CA SER A 39 5.95 -3.91 2.74
C SER A 39 4.44 -3.95 2.49
N ALA A 40 3.72 -2.89 2.83
CA ALA A 40 2.29 -2.78 2.55
C ALA A 40 1.99 -2.80 1.04
N LEU A 41 2.82 -2.12 0.23
CA LEU A 41 2.72 -2.19 -1.22
C LEU A 41 2.94 -3.61 -1.74
N SER A 42 3.98 -4.32 -1.28
CA SER A 42 4.20 -5.72 -1.69
C SER A 42 3.02 -6.63 -1.35
N LYS A 43 2.41 -6.48 -0.17
CA LYS A 43 1.22 -7.26 0.23
C LYS A 43 0.01 -6.97 -0.67
N LEU A 44 -0.18 -5.72 -1.08
CA LEU A 44 -1.24 -5.38 -2.05
C LEU A 44 -0.99 -6.07 -3.38
N ARG A 45 0.26 -6.04 -3.87
CA ARG A 45 0.64 -6.70 -5.11
C ARG A 45 0.38 -8.21 -5.06
N GLU A 46 0.78 -8.86 -3.98
CA GLU A 46 0.50 -10.29 -3.76
C GLU A 46 -1.02 -10.58 -3.70
N TYR A 47 -1.80 -9.72 -3.04
CA TYR A 47 -3.25 -9.91 -2.91
C TYR A 47 -3.99 -9.78 -4.25
N PHE A 48 -3.58 -8.84 -5.09
CA PHE A 48 -4.20 -8.61 -6.39
C PHE A 48 -3.57 -9.45 -7.53
N ASP A 49 -2.64 -10.36 -7.20
CA ASP A 49 -1.95 -11.23 -8.14
C ASP A 49 -1.28 -10.42 -9.28
N ASP A 50 -0.43 -9.48 -8.86
CA ASP A 50 0.03 -8.33 -9.64
C ASP A 50 0.58 -8.64 -11.04
N GLN A 51 -0.27 -8.45 -12.06
CA GLN A 51 0.09 -8.08 -13.44
C GLN A 51 0.05 -6.56 -13.69
N LEU A 52 -0.09 -5.71 -12.66
CA LEU A 52 -0.27 -4.25 -12.80
C LEU A 52 1.04 -3.45 -12.94
N LEU A 53 2.17 -4.09 -13.28
CA LEU A 53 3.32 -3.44 -13.91
C LEU A 53 3.92 -4.31 -15.02
#